data_AF-A0A933E5T6-F1
#
_entry.id   AF-A0A933E5T6-F1
#
_cell.length_a   1.000
_cell.length_b   1.000
_cell.length_c   1.000
_cell.angle_alpha   90.00
_cell.angle_beta   90.00
_cell.angle_gamma   90.00
#
_symmetry.space_group_name_H-M   'P 1'
#
loop_
_entity.id
_entity.type
_entity.pdbx_description
1 polymer ?
#
loop_
_entity_poly.entity_id
_entity_poly.type
_entity_poly.pdbx_seq_one_letter_code
_entity_poly.pdbx_strand_id
1 'polypeptide(L)'
;MKKILLLGVLTFIFKDIASYPDIQLVIQILEQTQKVQHLSFREGKRNRIVYQGELVGEPESLLQMLEESINERLKVEARPSDDGLEIILQPPPPSS
;
A
#
# COMPACT_ATOMS: atom_id res chain seq x y z
N MET A 1 -23.08 -5.69 13.70
CA MET A 1 -22.33 -4.96 12.66
C MET A 1 -21.94 -5.97 11.59
N LYS A 2 -22.46 -5.84 10.36
CA LYS A 2 -22.06 -6.72 9.24
C LYS A 2 -20.73 -6.20 8.71
N LYS A 3 -19.65 -6.96 8.89
CA LYS A 3 -18.36 -6.67 8.23
C LYS A 3 -18.59 -6.83 6.73
N ILE A 4 -18.33 -5.79 5.94
CA ILE A 4 -18.35 -5.90 4.48
C ILE A 4 -17.04 -6.57 4.11
N LEU A 5 -17.12 -7.78 3.55
CA LEU A 5 -15.97 -8.41 2.92
C LEU A 5 -15.92 -7.85 1.49
N LEU A 6 -15.10 -6.83 1.29
CA LEU A 6 -14.69 -6.40 -0.05
C LEU A 6 -13.61 -7.37 -0.51
N LEU A 7 -14.00 -8.47 -1.18
CA LEU A 7 -13.08 -9.22 -2.03
C LEU A 7 -12.82 -8.36 -3.27
N GLY A 8 -11.74 -7.60 -3.23
CA GLY A 8 -11.28 -6.75 -4.32
C GLY A 8 -9.78 -6.84 -4.48
N VAL A 9 -9.32 -6.73 -5.72
CA VAL A 9 -7.88 -6.71 -6.02
C VAL A 9 -7.34 -5.34 -5.61
N LEU A 10 -6.36 -5.34 -4.70
CA LEU A 10 -5.59 -4.16 -4.34
C LEU A 10 -4.35 -4.06 -5.20
N THR A 11 -4.04 -2.84 -5.62
CA THR A 11 -2.78 -2.53 -6.29
C THR A 11 -1.99 -1.53 -5.45
N PHE A 12 -0.78 -1.89 -5.03
CA PHE A 12 0.13 -0.99 -4.33
C PHE A 12 1.12 -0.40 -5.32
N ILE A 13 1.23 0.92 -5.36
CA ILE A 13 2.11 1.66 -6.27
C ILE A 13 3.11 2.46 -5.44
N PHE A 14 4.38 2.12 -5.54
CA PHE A 14 5.50 2.87 -4.97
C PHE A 14 6.10 3.75 -6.06
N LYS A 15 6.18 5.07 -5.85
CA LYS A 15 6.68 6.01 -6.88
C LYS A 15 8.20 6.20 -6.92
N ASP A 16 8.96 5.64 -5.98
CA ASP A 16 10.40 5.80 -5.96
C ASP A 16 11.09 4.53 -5.46
N ILE A 17 12.10 4.06 -6.22
CA ILE A 17 12.95 2.92 -5.87
C ILE A 17 14.02 3.31 -4.86
N ALA A 18 14.43 4.58 -4.84
CA ALA A 18 15.48 5.09 -3.95
C ALA A 18 15.11 4.91 -2.46
N SER A 19 13.81 4.80 -2.15
CA SER A 19 13.28 4.51 -0.81
C SER A 19 13.28 3.02 -0.45
N TYR A 20 14.20 2.22 -1.00
CA TYR A 20 14.24 0.76 -0.83
C TYR A 20 14.02 0.26 0.62
N PRO A 21 14.61 0.88 1.67
CA PRO A 21 14.33 0.49 3.05
C PRO A 21 12.86 0.66 3.46
N ASP A 22 12.21 1.74 3.00
CA ASP A 22 10.82 2.03 3.31
C ASP A 22 9.86 1.13 2.52
N ILE A 23 10.24 0.73 1.30
CA ILE A 23 9.48 -0.28 0.53
C ILE A 23 9.48 -1.63 1.26
N GLN A 24 10.64 -2.07 1.75
CA GLN A 24 10.72 -3.31 2.52
C GLN A 24 9.90 -3.24 3.81
N LEU A 25 9.95 -2.12 4.53
CA LEU A 25 9.14 -1.89 5.72
C LEU A 25 7.65 -2.02 5.41
N VAL A 26 7.17 -1.39 4.34
CA VAL A 26 5.77 -1.48 3.92
C VAL A 26 5.39 -2.93 3.62
N ILE A 27 6.20 -3.66 2.84
CA ILE A 27 5.91 -5.07 2.53
C ILE A 27 5.79 -5.89 3.82
N GLN A 28 6.72 -5.70 4.77
CA GLN A 28 6.68 -6.36 6.07
C GLN A 28 5.40 -6.02 6.85
N ILE A 29 4.98 -4.76 6.87
CA ILE A 29 3.73 -4.34 7.52
C ILE A 29 2.55 -5.06 6.85
N LEU A 30 2.46 -5.03 5.52
CA LEU A 30 1.37 -5.67 4.78
C LEU A 30 1.27 -7.16 5.09
N GLU A 31 2.40 -7.88 5.10
CA GLU A 31 2.48 -9.29 5.47
C GLU A 31 2.05 -9.57 6.92
N GLN A 32 2.41 -8.68 7.86
CA GLN A 32 2.06 -8.82 9.27
C GLN A 32 0.59 -8.51 9.57
N THR A 33 -0.03 -7.60 8.81
CA THR A 33 -1.40 -7.14 9.10
C THR A 33 -2.46 -8.22 8.88
N GLN A 34 -2.17 -9.25 8.07
CA GLN A 34 -3.15 -10.21 7.53
C GLN A 34 -4.34 -9.56 6.78
N LYS A 35 -4.30 -8.24 6.54
CA LYS A 35 -5.32 -7.49 5.80
C LYS A 35 -5.09 -7.53 4.30
N VAL A 36 -3.94 -8.05 3.86
CA VAL A 36 -3.64 -8.28 2.46
C VAL A 36 -3.24 -9.74 2.27
N GLN A 37 -3.94 -10.43 1.39
CA GLN A 37 -3.58 -11.77 0.96
C GLN A 37 -3.00 -11.75 -0.45
N HIS A 38 -2.24 -12.78 -0.79
CA HIS A 38 -1.71 -12.97 -2.15
C HIS A 38 -0.92 -11.76 -2.70
N LEU A 39 -0.21 -11.03 -1.84
CA LEU A 39 0.65 -9.92 -2.26
C LEU A 39 1.75 -10.44 -3.20
N SER A 40 1.79 -9.90 -4.41
CA SER A 40 2.65 -10.35 -5.50
C SER A 40 3.22 -9.16 -6.24
N PHE A 41 4.51 -9.23 -6.58
CA PHE A 41 5.14 -8.22 -7.42
C PHE A 41 4.60 -8.29 -8.85
N ARG A 42 4.29 -7.12 -9.44
CA ARG A 42 3.75 -7.00 -10.81
C ARG A 42 4.70 -6.32 -11.76
N GLU A 43 5.24 -5.16 -11.37
CA GLU A 43 6.05 -4.34 -12.26
C GLU A 43 7.08 -3.51 -11.48
N GLY A 44 8.28 -3.35 -12.06
CA GLY A 44 9.30 -2.42 -11.59
C GLY A 44 9.84 -1.59 -12.76
N LYS A 45 9.69 -0.26 -12.68
CA LYS A 45 10.23 0.75 -13.59
C LYS A 45 11.06 1.75 -12.78
N ARG A 46 11.90 2.55 -13.46
CA ARG A 46 12.86 3.50 -12.86
C ARG A 46 12.33 4.28 -11.64
N ASN A 47 11.08 4.72 -11.67
CA ASN A 47 10.42 5.47 -10.59
C ASN A 47 9.03 4.88 -10.26
N ARG A 48 8.88 3.56 -10.34
CA ARG A 48 7.59 2.91 -10.05
C ARG A 48 7.78 1.45 -9.72
N ILE A 49 7.33 1.00 -8.55
CA ILE A 49 7.14 -0.43 -8.27
C ILE A 49 5.66 -0.69 -8.01
N VAL A 50 5.13 -1.78 -8.55
CA VAL A 50 3.74 -2.18 -8.44
C VAL A 50 3.65 -3.57 -7.82
N TYR A 51 2.84 -3.69 -6.77
CA TYR A 51 2.41 -4.96 -6.19
C TYR A 51 0.90 -5.10 -6.32
N GLN A 52 0.42 -6.33 -6.35
CA GLN A 52 -0.99 -6.67 -6.37
C GLN A 52 -1.29 -7.65 -5.24
N GLY A 53 -2.39 -7.45 -4.52
CA GLY A 53 -2.87 -8.37 -3.49
C GLY A 53 -4.39 -8.33 -3.38
N GLU A 54 -4.95 -8.98 -2.38
CA GLU A 54 -6.38 -9.01 -2.08
C GLU A 54 -6.64 -8.40 -0.72
N LEU A 55 -7.55 -7.42 -0.62
CA LEU A 55 -7.91 -6.83 0.67
C LEU A 55 -8.78 -7.78 1.49
N VAL A 56 -8.50 -7.84 2.79
CA VAL A 56 -9.35 -8.51 3.78
C VAL A 56 -9.80 -7.50 4.82
N GLY A 57 -11.08 -7.13 4.76
CA GLY A 57 -11.70 -6.15 5.67
C GLY A 57 -11.85 -4.76 5.04
N GLU A 58 -11.96 -3.74 5.90
CA GLU A 58 -12.22 -2.36 5.48
C GLU A 58 -10.90 -1.66 5.06
N PRO A 59 -10.86 -1.00 3.89
CA PRO A 59 -9.63 -0.36 3.39
C PRO A 59 -9.08 0.76 4.27
N GLU A 60 -9.96 1.54 4.90
CA GLU A 60 -9.60 2.65 5.80
C GLU A 60 -8.73 2.16 6.95
N SER A 61 -9.02 0.95 7.45
CA SER A 61 -8.27 0.35 8.54
C SER A 61 -6.87 -0.12 8.12
N LEU A 62 -6.66 -0.45 6.84
CA LEU A 62 -5.33 -0.72 6.30
C LEU A 62 -4.56 0.59 6.09
N LEU A 63 -5.22 1.60 5.53
CA LEU A 63 -4.62 2.92 5.29
C LEU A 63 -4.14 3.57 6.58
N GLN A 64 -4.97 3.57 7.62
CA GLN A 64 -4.60 4.11 8.93
C GLN A 64 -3.37 3.38 9.51
N MET A 65 -3.32 2.04 9.41
CA MET A 65 -2.16 1.28 9.88
C MET A 65 -0.88 1.62 9.11
N LEU A 66 -0.99 1.79 7.79
CA LEU A 66 0.14 2.22 6.98
C LEU A 66 0.59 3.60 7.44
N GLU A 67 -0.29 4.60 7.47
CA GLU A 67 0.03 5.97 7.91
C GLU A 67 0.72 6.02 9.29
N GLU A 68 0.20 5.28 10.28
CA GLU A 68 0.78 5.20 11.62
C GLU A 68 2.16 4.53 11.63
N SER A 69 2.40 3.54 10.77
CA SER A 69 3.62 2.72 10.78
C SER A 69 4.78 3.35 9.99
N ILE A 70 4.50 4.01 8.87
CA ILE A 70 5.51 4.68 8.03
C ILE A 70 5.72 6.17 8.36
N ASN A 71 4.97 6.71 9.32
CA ASN A 71 5.19 7.96 10.06
C ASN A 71 6.22 8.95 9.45
N GLU A 72 5.74 9.94 8.69
CA GLU A 72 6.52 10.98 7.99
C GLU A 72 7.58 10.49 6.99
N ARG A 73 7.86 9.18 6.86
CA ARG A 73 8.82 8.63 5.89
C ARG A 73 8.22 8.44 4.51
N LEU A 74 6.93 8.18 4.43
CA LEU A 74 6.21 8.03 3.17
C LEU A 74 4.83 8.67 3.32
N LYS A 75 4.41 9.38 2.27
CA LYS A 75 3.03 9.81 2.10
C LYS A 75 2.21 8.65 1.55
N VAL A 76 1.11 8.34 2.23
CA VAL A 76 0.11 7.35 1.79
C VAL A 76 -1.04 8.08 1.10
N GLU A 77 -1.42 7.63 -0.08
CA GLU A 77 -2.63 8.05 -0.76
C GLU A 77 -3.42 6.82 -1.19
N ALA A 78 -4.75 6.89 -1.20
CA ALA A 78 -5.62 5.83 -1.71
C ALA A 78 -6.47 6.38 -2.86
N ARG A 79 -6.63 5.60 -3.93
CA ARG A 79 -7.44 5.97 -5.09
C ARG A 79 -8.26 4.76 -5.56
N PRO A 80 -9.53 4.93 -5.93
CA PRO A 80 -10.28 3.84 -6.56
C PRO A 80 -9.63 3.46 -7.90
N SER A 81 -9.64 2.18 -8.23
CA SER A 81 -9.22 1.65 -9.54
C SER A 81 -10.27 0.70 -10.10
N ASP A 82 -10.15 0.35 -11.38
CA ASP A 82 -11.11 -0.52 -12.07
C ASP A 82 -11.26 -1.89 -11.40
N ASP A 83 -10.19 -2.39 -10.76
CA ASP A 83 -10.14 -3.70 -10.11
C ASP A 83 -10.25 -3.63 -8.57
N GLY A 84 -10.34 -2.43 -7.99
CA GLY A 84 -10.47 -2.25 -6.53
C GLY A 84 -9.91 -0.92 -6.02
N LEU A 85 -8.86 -0.98 -5.19
CA LEU A 85 -8.26 0.19 -4.56
C LEU A 85 -6.75 0.21 -4.82
N GLU A 86 -6.27 1.33 -5.34
CA GLU A 86 -4.87 1.65 -5.50
C GLU A 86 -4.35 2.39 -4.26
N ILE A 87 -3.30 1.86 -3.64
CA ILE A 87 -2.58 2.52 -2.54
C ILE A 87 -1.25 3.02 -3.09
N ILE A 88 -1.07 4.33 -3.07
CA ILE A 88 0.09 5.02 -3.63
C ILE A 88 0.98 5.51 -2.50
N LEU A 89 2.24 5.08 -2.54
CA LEU A 89 3.26 5.43 -1.56
C LEU A 89 4.31 6.31 -2.22
N GLN A 90 4.54 7.48 -1.62
CA GLN A 90 5.42 8.51 -2.17
C GLN A 90 6.41 8.95 -1.08
N PRO A 91 7.62 9.39 -1.44
CA PRO A 91 8.49 10.09 -0.49
C PRO A 91 7.74 11.29 0.13
N PRO A 92 8.10 11.68 1.36
CA PRO A 92 7.50 12.83 1.99
C PRO A 92 7.90 14.07 1.18
N PRO A 93 7.06 15.12 1.15
CA PRO A 93 7.47 16.37 0.54
C PRO A 93 8.76 16.87 1.20
N PRO A 94 9.68 17.50 0.45
CA PRO A 94 10.87 18.09 1.05
C PRO A 94 10.44 19.08 2.14
N SER A 95 10.97 18.91 3.36
CA SER A 95 10.75 19.85 4.44
C SER A 95 11.18 21.25 3.97
N SER A 96 10.23 22.18 3.96
CA SER A 96 10.45 23.57 3.56
C SER A 96 11.36 24.31 4.53
#